data_AF-A0A2S8PFC8-F1
#
_entry.id   AF-A0A2S8PFC8-F1
#
_cell.length_a   1.000
_cell.length_b   1.000
_cell.length_c   1.000
_cell.angle_alpha   90.00
_cell.angle_beta   90.00
_cell.angle_gamma   90.00
#
_symmetry.space_group_name_H-M   'P 1'
#
loop_
_entity.id
_entity.type
_entity.pdbx_description
1 polymer ?
#
loop_
_entity_poly.entity_id
_entity_poly.type
_entity_poly.pdbx_seq_one_letter_code
_entity_poly.pdbx_strand_id
1 'polypeptide(L)'
;TDKHQYELKVRAEDQSFYRETQPVTVSAKPASAGTGAGTAASGASKDKPFPTMLVVIGVIALLIIAAAAYFILNAVKKANRGFVGQMVIEIRDENTGEKTYPQYKKLTSFRGKFNLHQLLQLAPELKETDKIMFTPGKNDRLVLKNASPCTIERSGRVLDASAGVELKSGDRLSVSLQQIDKTIQFEYLV
;
A
#
# COMPACT_ATOMS: atom_id res chain seq x y z
N THR A 1 7.78 74.47 -33.02
CA THR A 1 7.86 75.92 -32.77
C THR A 1 7.03 76.24 -31.55
N ASP A 2 7.71 76.28 -30.41
CA ASP A 2 7.22 76.46 -29.04
C ASP A 2 6.35 77.71 -28.86
N LYS A 3 5.05 77.51 -28.79
CA LYS A 3 4.11 78.49 -28.24
C LYS A 3 3.38 77.76 -27.11
N HIS A 4 3.31 78.38 -25.92
CA HIS A 4 2.62 77.92 -24.70
C HIS A 4 3.44 77.21 -23.61
N GLN A 5 4.77 77.27 -23.63
CA GLN A 5 5.57 77.05 -22.43
C GLN A 5 6.04 78.40 -21.89
N TYR A 6 5.68 78.70 -20.64
CA TYR A 6 6.13 79.91 -19.94
C TYR A 6 6.82 79.50 -18.65
N GLU A 7 8.00 80.07 -18.39
CA GLU A 7 8.72 79.93 -17.14
C GLU A 7 8.46 81.18 -16.29
N LEU A 8 7.81 81.00 -15.14
CA LEU A 8 7.56 82.09 -14.18
C LEU A 8 8.62 82.07 -13.09
N LYS A 9 9.42 83.14 -13.01
CA LYS A 9 10.27 83.46 -11.86
C LYS A 9 9.68 84.64 -11.11
N VAL A 10 9.29 84.43 -9.87
CA VAL A 10 8.84 85.50 -8.98
C VAL A 10 10.04 85.90 -8.11
N ARG A 11 10.46 87.16 -8.24
CA ARG A 11 11.44 87.79 -7.35
C ARG A 11 10.70 88.67 -6.36
N ALA A 12 10.80 88.36 -5.08
CA ALA A 12 10.37 89.24 -4.00
C ALA A 12 11.62 89.96 -3.47
N GLU A 13 11.65 91.28 -3.58
CA GLU A 13 12.67 92.11 -2.95
C GLU A 13 12.07 92.74 -1.69
N ASP A 14 12.55 92.32 -0.53
CA ASP A 14 12.54 93.16 0.68
C ASP A 14 13.81 92.90 1.52
N GLN A 15 14.23 93.91 2.26
CA GLN A 15 15.61 94.09 2.72
C GLN A 15 16.16 92.89 3.51
N SER A 16 17.24 92.30 2.96
CA SER A 16 18.24 91.44 3.62
C SER A 16 18.21 89.90 3.45
N PHE A 17 17.29 89.26 2.73
CA PHE A 17 17.45 87.82 2.43
C PHE A 17 16.89 87.38 1.06
N TYR A 18 17.76 86.86 0.18
CA TYR A 18 17.35 86.22 -1.07
C TYR A 18 16.99 84.75 -0.83
N ARG A 19 15.77 84.36 -1.20
CA ARG A 19 15.40 82.95 -1.41
C ARG A 19 14.67 82.80 -2.74
N GLU A 20 15.36 82.26 -3.76
CA GLU A 20 14.73 81.85 -5.01
C GLU A 20 14.11 80.44 -4.82
N THR A 21 12.82 80.29 -5.14
CA THR A 21 12.14 78.98 -5.19
C THR A 21 12.32 78.34 -6.57
N GLN A 22 12.40 77.01 -6.62
CA GLN A 22 12.56 76.27 -7.88
C GLN A 22 11.39 76.53 -8.86
N PRO A 23 11.67 76.64 -10.17
CA PRO A 23 10.68 77.02 -11.17
C PRO A 23 9.54 76.00 -11.26
N VAL A 24 8.30 76.50 -11.23
CA VAL A 24 7.08 75.69 -11.37
C VAL A 24 6.57 75.83 -12.80
N THR A 25 6.47 74.71 -13.51
CA THR A 25 5.92 74.61 -14.87
C THR A 25 4.40 74.63 -14.84
N VAL A 26 3.78 75.65 -15.46
CA VAL A 26 2.32 75.78 -15.57
C VAL A 26 1.90 75.53 -17.01
N SER A 27 1.02 74.57 -17.24
CA SER A 27 0.49 74.21 -18.57
C SER A 27 -1.02 74.46 -18.63
N ALA A 28 -1.48 75.36 -19.51
CA ALA A 28 -2.88 75.73 -19.69
C ALA A 28 -3.59 74.83 -20.72
N LYS A 29 -3.66 73.52 -20.46
CA LYS A 29 -4.47 72.59 -21.25
C LYS A 29 -5.90 72.54 -20.66
N PRO A 30 -6.97 72.67 -21.46
CA PRO A 30 -8.34 72.65 -20.94
C PRO A 30 -8.63 71.30 -20.24
N ALA A 31 -9.04 71.40 -18.98
CA ALA A 31 -9.28 70.26 -18.08
C ALA A 31 -10.59 69.56 -18.44
N SER A 32 -10.50 68.26 -18.76
CA SER A 32 -11.62 67.34 -18.57
C SER A 32 -11.79 67.04 -17.08
N ALA A 33 -13.04 66.74 -16.71
CA ALA A 33 -13.51 66.46 -15.36
C ALA A 33 -12.57 65.58 -14.52
N GLY A 34 -12.49 65.95 -13.24
CA GLY A 34 -11.46 65.53 -12.30
C GLY A 34 -11.56 64.11 -11.76
N THR A 35 -10.51 63.73 -11.05
CA THR A 35 -10.53 62.89 -9.86
C THR A 35 -9.25 63.17 -9.08
N GLY A 36 -9.39 63.48 -7.79
CA GLY A 36 -8.29 63.85 -6.91
C GLY A 36 -7.33 62.68 -6.70
N ALA A 37 -6.04 62.95 -6.85
CA ALA A 37 -4.97 62.03 -6.51
C ALA A 37 -4.70 62.12 -5.00
N GLY A 38 -5.35 61.23 -4.24
CA GLY A 38 -4.83 60.79 -2.96
C GLY A 38 -3.52 60.02 -3.20
N THR A 39 -2.48 60.39 -2.45
CA THR A 39 -1.16 59.77 -2.49
C THR A 39 -1.27 58.29 -2.10
N ALA A 40 -1.24 57.40 -3.09
CA ALA A 40 -1.12 55.97 -2.88
C ALA A 40 0.31 55.65 -2.40
N ALA A 41 0.44 55.28 -1.13
CA ALA A 41 1.55 54.43 -0.72
C ALA A 41 1.41 53.12 -1.49
N SER A 42 2.26 52.90 -2.48
CA SER A 42 2.35 51.66 -3.23
C SER A 42 2.92 50.58 -2.32
N GLY A 43 2.06 50.01 -1.48
CA GLY A 43 2.26 48.66 -0.97
C GLY A 43 2.15 47.73 -2.15
N ALA A 44 3.28 47.43 -2.78
CA ALA A 44 3.37 46.36 -3.75
C ALA A 44 3.01 45.06 -3.04
N SER A 45 1.73 44.70 -3.09
CA SER A 45 1.26 43.34 -2.90
C SER A 45 1.98 42.50 -3.94
N LYS A 46 3.11 41.90 -3.55
CA LYS A 46 3.66 40.76 -4.28
C LYS A 46 2.64 39.65 -4.14
N ASP A 47 1.69 39.61 -5.07
CA ASP A 47 0.93 38.41 -5.36
C ASP A 47 1.94 37.33 -5.77
N LYS A 48 2.44 36.57 -4.79
CA LYS A 48 3.19 35.35 -5.06
C LYS A 48 2.21 34.45 -5.81
N PRO A 49 2.47 34.09 -7.07
CA PRO A 49 1.59 33.17 -7.78
C PRO A 49 1.52 31.89 -6.96
N PHE A 50 0.29 31.43 -6.70
CA PHE A 50 0.05 30.19 -5.98
C PHE A 50 0.91 29.10 -6.64
N PRO A 51 1.72 28.34 -5.90
CA PRO A 51 2.68 27.40 -6.48
C PRO A 51 1.96 26.15 -6.99
N THR A 52 1.10 26.33 -7.99
CA THR A 52 0.26 25.31 -8.62
C THR A 52 1.08 24.12 -9.09
N MET A 53 2.30 24.35 -9.56
CA MET A 53 3.24 23.30 -9.96
C MET A 53 3.67 22.40 -8.78
N LEU A 54 3.99 23.00 -7.62
CA LEU A 54 4.29 22.24 -6.40
C LEU A 54 3.06 21.47 -5.89
N VAL A 55 1.87 22.07 -6.00
CA VAL A 55 0.61 21.40 -5.64
C VAL A 55 0.36 20.20 -6.56
N VAL A 56 0.55 20.35 -7.88
CA VAL A 56 0.40 19.26 -8.85
C VAL A 56 1.40 18.13 -8.59
N ILE A 57 2.68 18.46 -8.36
CA ILE A 57 3.68 17.45 -7.97
C ILE A 57 3.27 16.76 -6.67
N GLY A 58 2.81 17.51 -5.66
CA GLY A 58 2.35 16.97 -4.39
C GLY A 58 1.18 15.99 -4.56
N VAL A 59 0.21 16.32 -5.41
CA VAL A 59 -0.93 15.45 -5.73
C VAL A 59 -0.47 14.18 -6.46
N ILE A 60 0.41 14.30 -7.45
CA ILE A 60 0.94 13.13 -8.18
C ILE A 60 1.73 12.22 -7.23
N ALA A 61 2.60 12.78 -6.40
CA ALA A 61 3.36 12.02 -5.41
C ALA A 61 2.43 11.30 -4.41
N LEU A 62 1.38 11.97 -3.95
CA LEU A 62 0.40 11.38 -3.03
C LEU A 62 -0.40 10.24 -3.70
N LEU A 63 -0.77 10.38 -4.97
CA LEU A 63 -1.43 9.31 -5.73
C LEU A 63 -0.55 8.07 -5.88
N ILE A 64 0.74 8.24 -6.15
CA ILE A 64 1.69 7.13 -6.25
C ILE A 64 1.82 6.41 -4.90
N ILE A 65 1.94 7.15 -3.80
CA ILE A 65 2.01 6.57 -2.46
C ILE A 65 0.72 5.83 -2.12
N ALA A 66 -0.45 6.40 -2.43
CA ALA A 66 -1.74 5.76 -2.20
C ALA A 66 -1.89 4.45 -3.00
N ALA A 67 -1.47 4.44 -4.27
CA ALA A 67 -1.46 3.24 -5.09
C ALA A 67 -0.54 2.16 -4.51
N ALA A 68 0.69 2.53 -4.12
CA ALA A 68 1.63 1.60 -3.48
C ALA A 68 1.06 1.01 -2.18
N ALA A 69 0.50 1.86 -1.31
CA ALA A 69 -0.13 1.43 -0.06
C ALA A 69 -1.29 0.46 -0.33
N TYR A 70 -2.14 0.75 -1.32
CA TYR A 70 -3.24 -0.13 -1.71
C TYR A 70 -2.76 -1.52 -2.16
N PHE A 71 -1.73 -1.59 -3.00
CA PHE A 71 -1.15 -2.86 -3.43
C PHE A 71 -0.57 -3.66 -2.26
N ILE A 72 0.16 -3.00 -1.36
CA ILE A 72 0.73 -3.63 -0.17
C ILE A 72 -0.38 -4.17 0.74
N LEU A 73 -1.41 -3.37 1.02
CA LEU A 73 -2.52 -3.78 1.87
C LEU A 73 -3.26 -5.00 1.30
N ASN A 74 -3.47 -5.05 -0.02
CA ASN A 74 -4.10 -6.21 -0.66
C ASN A 74 -3.21 -7.45 -0.62
N ALA A 75 -1.90 -7.30 -0.81
CA ALA A 75 -0.96 -8.40 -0.68
C ALA A 75 -0.92 -8.95 0.77
N VAL A 76 -0.90 -8.06 1.77
CA VAL A 76 -0.94 -8.42 3.20
C VAL A 76 -2.24 -9.11 3.56
N LYS A 77 -3.40 -8.62 3.09
CA LYS A 77 -4.70 -9.28 3.31
C LYS A 77 -4.73 -10.68 2.72
N LYS A 78 -4.19 -10.85 1.51
CA LYS A 78 -4.12 -12.17 0.85
C LYS A 78 -3.16 -13.11 1.59
N ALA A 79 -2.02 -12.60 2.05
CA ALA A 79 -1.05 -13.37 2.82
C ALA A 79 -1.55 -13.72 4.23
N ASN A 80 -2.41 -12.91 4.83
CA ASN A 80 -2.98 -13.15 6.17
C ASN A 80 -4.35 -13.83 6.14
N ARG A 81 -4.74 -14.38 4.99
CA ARG A 81 -6.01 -15.10 4.86
C ARG A 81 -6.03 -16.28 5.82
N GLY A 82 -7.09 -16.37 6.61
CA GLY A 82 -7.27 -17.46 7.56
C GLY A 82 -7.74 -18.75 6.90
N PHE A 83 -7.50 -19.86 7.59
CA PHE A 83 -8.10 -21.13 7.28
C PHE A 83 -9.38 -21.33 8.08
N VAL A 84 -10.30 -22.12 7.53
CA VAL A 84 -11.58 -22.48 8.14
C VAL A 84 -11.60 -23.98 8.33
N GLY A 85 -12.29 -24.44 9.38
CA GLY A 85 -12.47 -25.86 9.67
C GLY A 85 -11.40 -26.48 10.55
N GLN A 86 -11.32 -27.80 10.47
CA GLN A 86 -10.47 -28.68 11.26
C GLN A 86 -9.84 -29.74 10.35
N MET A 87 -8.71 -30.27 10.77
CA MET A 87 -8.07 -31.40 10.11
C MET A 87 -7.99 -32.54 11.11
N VAL A 88 -8.50 -33.70 10.72
CA VAL A 88 -8.34 -34.94 11.47
C VAL A 88 -7.04 -35.57 11.01
N ILE A 89 -6.22 -36.03 11.94
CA ILE A 89 -4.97 -36.73 11.63
C ILE A 89 -4.98 -38.08 12.30
N GLU A 90 -4.57 -39.09 11.54
CA GLU A 90 -4.27 -40.42 12.05
C GLU A 90 -2.90 -40.83 11.51
N ILE A 91 -2.01 -41.27 12.39
CA ILE A 91 -0.72 -41.82 11.99
C ILE A 91 -0.80 -43.34 12.15
N ARG A 92 -0.50 -44.06 11.07
CA ARG A 92 -0.34 -45.51 11.06
C ARG A 92 1.13 -45.86 11.01
N ASP A 93 1.55 -46.83 11.80
CA ASP A 93 2.83 -47.49 11.65
C ASP A 93 2.68 -48.66 10.67
N GLU A 94 3.50 -48.70 9.62
CA GLU A 94 3.42 -49.74 8.60
C GLU A 94 4.09 -51.06 9.06
N ASN A 95 5.00 -51.00 10.03
CA ASN A 95 5.67 -52.19 10.55
C ASN A 95 4.79 -52.93 11.57
N THR A 96 4.11 -52.21 12.46
CA THR A 96 3.25 -52.81 13.49
C THR A 96 1.76 -52.86 13.11
N GLY A 97 1.35 -52.07 12.12
CA GLY A 97 -0.06 -51.87 11.77
C GLY A 97 -0.84 -51.04 12.79
N GLU A 98 -0.18 -50.56 13.85
CA GLU A 98 -0.82 -49.75 14.89
C GLU A 98 -1.25 -48.40 14.34
N LYS A 99 -2.44 -47.96 14.75
CA LYS A 99 -2.97 -46.64 14.43
C LYS A 99 -3.07 -45.80 15.68
N THR A 100 -2.52 -44.61 15.60
CA THR A 100 -2.76 -43.58 16.61
C THR A 100 -4.21 -43.10 16.57
N TYR A 101 -4.69 -42.64 17.73
CA TYR A 101 -6.03 -42.07 17.84
C TYR A 101 -6.18 -40.82 16.97
N PRO A 102 -7.36 -40.60 16.37
CA PRO A 102 -7.63 -39.41 15.56
C PRO A 102 -7.40 -38.12 16.35
N GLN A 103 -6.54 -37.24 15.83
CA GLN A 103 -6.27 -35.93 16.41
C GLN A 103 -6.99 -34.85 15.62
N TYR A 104 -7.87 -34.10 16.27
CA TYR A 104 -8.55 -32.96 15.67
C TYR A 104 -7.73 -31.69 15.87
N LYS A 105 -7.24 -31.12 14.77
CA LYS A 105 -6.51 -29.85 14.78
C LYS A 105 -7.33 -28.77 14.10
N LYS A 106 -7.67 -27.71 14.85
CA LYS A 106 -8.35 -26.54 14.30
C LYS A 106 -7.42 -25.80 13.36
N LEU A 107 -7.90 -25.46 12.16
CA LEU A 107 -7.08 -24.73 11.20
C LEU A 107 -7.13 -23.20 11.42
N THR A 108 -8.08 -22.71 12.22
CA THR A 108 -8.31 -21.28 12.47
C THR A 108 -7.13 -20.54 13.10
N SER A 109 -6.20 -21.27 13.74
CA SER A 109 -4.96 -20.71 14.30
C SER A 109 -3.90 -20.41 13.24
N PHE A 110 -3.98 -21.02 12.06
CA PHE A 110 -3.03 -20.79 10.97
C PHE A 110 -3.49 -19.63 10.09
N ARG A 111 -2.54 -18.92 9.49
CA ARG A 111 -2.78 -17.80 8.57
C ARG A 111 -1.81 -17.89 7.39
N GLY A 112 -2.32 -17.64 6.18
CA GLY A 112 -1.51 -17.59 4.96
C GLY A 112 -1.08 -18.95 4.44
N LYS A 113 -0.10 -19.57 5.10
CA LYS A 113 0.40 -20.89 4.74
C LYS A 113 0.89 -21.62 5.98
N PHE A 114 0.72 -22.92 6.03
CA PHE A 114 1.32 -23.78 7.05
C PHE A 114 1.82 -25.07 6.42
N ASN A 115 2.78 -25.71 7.07
CA ASN A 115 3.32 -27.00 6.63
C ASN A 115 2.67 -28.14 7.41
N LEU A 116 2.57 -29.33 6.81
CA LEU A 116 2.05 -30.53 7.50
C LEU A 116 2.83 -30.80 8.79
N HIS A 117 4.14 -30.60 8.76
CA HIS A 117 5.02 -30.73 9.91
C HIS A 117 4.62 -29.83 11.10
N GLN A 118 4.17 -28.60 10.83
CA GLN A 118 3.69 -27.69 11.89
C GLN A 118 2.40 -28.19 12.54
N LEU A 119 1.53 -28.79 11.74
CA LEU A 119 0.27 -29.36 12.21
C LEU A 119 0.53 -30.63 13.06
N LEU A 120 1.60 -31.36 12.75
CA LEU A 120 2.17 -32.47 13.51
C LEU A 120 3.05 -32.04 14.69
N GLN A 121 2.97 -30.76 15.11
CA GLN A 121 3.69 -30.22 16.28
C GLN A 121 5.23 -30.26 16.15
N LEU A 122 5.76 -30.23 14.92
CA LEU A 122 7.20 -30.21 14.66
C LEU A 122 7.96 -31.42 15.23
N ALA A 123 7.32 -32.59 15.29
CA ALA A 123 7.96 -33.82 15.74
C ALA A 123 9.18 -34.14 14.83
N PRO A 124 10.41 -34.26 15.38
CA PRO A 124 11.63 -34.37 14.57
C PRO A 124 11.65 -35.59 13.65
N GLU A 125 10.92 -36.64 14.02
CA GLU A 125 10.72 -37.85 13.21
C GLU A 125 10.01 -37.55 11.89
N LEU A 126 9.09 -36.58 11.87
CA LEU A 126 8.23 -36.30 10.72
C LEU A 126 8.77 -35.13 9.88
N LYS A 127 10.08 -34.89 9.92
CA LYS A 127 10.73 -33.72 9.28
C LYS A 127 10.56 -33.69 7.76
N GLU A 128 10.45 -34.84 7.11
CA GLU A 128 10.25 -34.91 5.66
C GLU A 128 8.93 -34.26 5.19
N THR A 129 7.94 -34.14 6.09
CA THR A 129 6.65 -33.48 5.82
C THR A 129 6.70 -31.95 5.78
N ASP A 130 7.87 -31.34 6.03
CA ASP A 130 8.01 -29.88 6.07
C ASP A 130 7.74 -29.22 4.71
N LYS A 131 7.99 -29.93 3.60
CA LYS A 131 7.74 -29.43 2.25
C LYS A 131 6.32 -29.71 1.73
N ILE A 132 5.44 -30.25 2.58
CA ILE A 132 4.01 -30.41 2.29
C ILE A 132 3.29 -29.19 2.84
N MET A 133 2.84 -28.32 1.95
CA MET A 133 2.32 -26.99 2.29
C MET A 133 0.82 -26.90 2.04
N PHE A 134 0.13 -26.21 2.94
CA PHE A 134 -1.28 -25.89 2.82
C PHE A 134 -1.47 -24.37 2.71
N THR A 135 -2.35 -23.95 1.81
CA THR A 135 -2.72 -22.54 1.60
C THR A 135 -4.24 -22.41 1.48
N PRO A 136 -4.85 -21.29 1.90
CA PRO A 136 -6.29 -21.11 1.83
C PRO A 136 -6.71 -20.86 0.38
N GLY A 137 -7.62 -21.69 -0.12
CA GLY A 137 -8.20 -21.63 -1.45
C GLY A 137 -9.39 -20.68 -1.55
N LYS A 138 -10.15 -20.78 -2.65
CA LYS A 138 -11.44 -20.09 -2.79
C LYS A 138 -12.55 -20.90 -2.10
N ASN A 139 -13.61 -20.23 -1.63
CA ASN A 139 -14.80 -20.86 -1.03
C ASN A 139 -14.46 -21.82 0.13
N ASP A 140 -13.65 -21.37 1.08
CA ASP A 140 -13.24 -22.14 2.26
C ASP A 140 -12.63 -23.51 1.94
N ARG A 141 -12.00 -23.64 0.77
CA ARG A 141 -11.22 -24.82 0.39
C ARG A 141 -9.79 -24.71 0.87
N LEU A 142 -9.12 -25.84 0.95
CA LEU A 142 -7.70 -25.94 1.25
C LEU A 142 -6.93 -26.29 -0.03
N VAL A 143 -5.81 -25.64 -0.30
CA VAL A 143 -4.92 -26.02 -1.40
C VAL A 143 -3.69 -26.68 -0.82
N LEU A 144 -3.47 -27.94 -1.19
CA LEU A 144 -2.33 -28.76 -0.81
C LEU A 144 -1.29 -28.72 -1.91
N LYS A 145 -0.06 -28.35 -1.59
CA LYS A 145 1.10 -28.43 -2.47
C LYS A 145 2.16 -29.35 -1.87
N ASN A 146 2.62 -30.31 -2.66
CA ASN A 146 3.72 -31.19 -2.28
C ASN A 146 5.00 -30.78 -2.98
N ALA A 147 6.03 -30.41 -2.21
CA ALA A 147 7.40 -30.23 -2.70
C ALA A 147 8.38 -31.18 -1.97
N SER A 148 7.84 -32.16 -1.23
CA SER A 148 8.58 -33.23 -0.56
C SER A 148 8.70 -34.45 -1.47
N PRO A 149 9.62 -35.38 -1.18
CA PRO A 149 9.66 -36.67 -1.88
C PRO A 149 8.50 -37.60 -1.47
N CYS A 150 7.75 -37.30 -0.40
CA CYS A 150 6.68 -38.16 0.10
C CYS A 150 5.57 -38.36 -0.94
N THR A 151 4.99 -39.56 -0.97
CA THR A 151 3.88 -39.90 -1.87
C THR A 151 2.56 -39.51 -1.22
N ILE A 152 1.73 -38.75 -1.94
CA ILE A 152 0.38 -38.39 -1.49
C ILE A 152 -0.63 -39.22 -2.28
N GLU A 153 -1.55 -39.85 -1.58
CA GLU A 153 -2.62 -40.64 -2.16
C GLU A 153 -3.99 -40.08 -1.78
N ARG A 154 -4.91 -40.09 -2.74
CA ARG A 154 -6.33 -39.82 -2.53
C ARG A 154 -7.11 -41.07 -2.88
N SER A 155 -7.78 -41.66 -1.89
CA SER A 155 -8.57 -42.89 -2.09
C SER A 155 -7.77 -44.03 -2.78
N GLY A 156 -6.51 -44.19 -2.40
CA GLY A 156 -5.60 -45.23 -2.94
C GLY A 156 -5.01 -44.93 -4.32
N ARG A 157 -5.19 -43.72 -4.84
CA ARG A 157 -4.53 -43.26 -6.08
C ARG A 157 -3.50 -42.19 -5.77
N VAL A 158 -2.30 -42.35 -6.34
CA VAL A 158 -1.25 -41.32 -6.23
C VAL A 158 -1.75 -40.02 -6.86
N LEU A 159 -1.61 -38.93 -6.11
CA LEU A 159 -2.03 -37.59 -6.47
C LEU A 159 -0.79 -36.73 -6.69
N ASP A 160 -0.63 -36.19 -7.90
CA ASP A 160 0.39 -35.17 -8.16
C ASP A 160 -0.07 -33.83 -7.58
N ALA A 161 0.53 -33.45 -6.45
CA ALA A 161 0.28 -32.19 -5.78
C ALA A 161 1.38 -31.14 -6.02
N SER A 162 2.24 -31.32 -7.03
CA SER A 162 3.36 -30.40 -7.32
C SER A 162 2.90 -28.98 -7.70
N ALA A 163 1.82 -28.89 -8.49
CA ALA A 163 1.22 -27.63 -8.90
C ALA A 163 0.22 -27.04 -7.87
N GLY A 164 -0.12 -27.82 -6.83
CA GLY A 164 -1.19 -27.50 -5.90
C GLY A 164 -2.51 -28.15 -6.30
N VAL A 165 -3.18 -28.80 -5.34
CA VAL A 165 -4.47 -29.47 -5.52
C VAL A 165 -5.48 -28.92 -4.50
N GLU A 166 -6.68 -28.60 -4.97
CA GLU A 166 -7.78 -28.22 -4.09
C GLU A 166 -8.35 -29.44 -3.33
N LEU A 167 -8.57 -29.25 -2.03
CA LEU A 167 -9.22 -30.16 -1.11
C LEU A 167 -10.57 -29.59 -0.70
N LYS A 168 -11.59 -30.44 -0.75
CA LYS A 168 -12.94 -30.15 -0.27
C LYS A 168 -13.14 -30.70 1.15
N SER A 169 -14.19 -30.25 1.83
CA SER A 169 -14.63 -30.88 3.08
C SER A 169 -14.95 -32.36 2.83
N GLY A 170 -14.48 -33.24 3.70
CA GLY A 170 -14.54 -34.70 3.60
C GLY A 170 -13.45 -35.35 2.73
N ASP A 171 -12.56 -34.58 2.09
CA ASP A 171 -11.46 -35.19 1.33
C ASP A 171 -10.46 -35.83 2.29
N ARG A 172 -10.29 -37.15 2.15
CA ARG A 172 -9.28 -37.94 2.86
C ARG A 172 -8.06 -38.19 1.99
N LEU A 173 -6.90 -37.92 2.57
CA LEU A 173 -5.59 -38.11 1.95
C LEU A 173 -4.70 -38.95 2.85
N SER A 174 -3.81 -39.70 2.22
CA SER A 174 -2.76 -40.46 2.88
C SER A 174 -1.41 -39.96 2.38
N VAL A 175 -0.46 -39.78 3.29
CA VAL A 175 0.92 -39.41 2.97
C VAL A 175 1.82 -40.51 3.48
N SER A 176 2.44 -41.22 2.56
CA SER A 176 3.41 -42.27 2.89
C SER A 176 4.78 -41.63 3.02
N LEU A 177 5.38 -41.82 4.20
CA LEU A 177 6.71 -41.36 4.54
C LEU A 177 7.76 -42.29 3.93
N GLN A 178 8.87 -41.74 3.46
CA GLN A 178 9.93 -42.53 2.81
C GLN A 178 11.07 -42.86 3.76
N GLN A 179 11.32 -41.99 4.74
CA GLN A 179 12.44 -42.17 5.67
C GLN A 179 12.05 -43.04 6.88
N ILE A 180 10.75 -43.10 7.17
CA ILE A 180 10.18 -43.85 8.28
C ILE A 180 8.97 -44.61 7.76
N ASP A 181 8.79 -45.85 8.20
CA ASP A 181 7.67 -46.73 7.82
C ASP A 181 6.37 -46.30 8.52
N LYS A 182 5.90 -45.09 8.23
CA LYS A 182 4.64 -44.54 8.75
C LYS A 182 3.83 -43.90 7.63
N THR A 183 2.51 -44.00 7.76
CA THR A 183 1.58 -43.30 6.87
C THR A 183 0.75 -42.33 7.68
N ILE A 184 0.76 -41.07 7.26
CA ILE A 184 -0.06 -40.02 7.86
C ILE A 184 -1.33 -39.87 7.04
N GLN A 185 -2.47 -40.20 7.61
CA GLN A 185 -3.77 -39.95 7.03
C GLN A 185 -4.33 -38.66 7.59
N PHE A 186 -4.90 -37.83 6.73
CA PHE A 186 -5.63 -36.67 7.18
C PHE A 186 -6.91 -36.44 6.38
N GLU A 187 -7.90 -35.88 7.06
CA GLU A 187 -9.20 -35.54 6.51
C GLU A 187 -9.51 -34.08 6.83
N TYR A 188 -9.94 -33.34 5.80
CA TYR A 188 -10.33 -31.95 5.96
C TYR A 188 -11.83 -31.84 6.28
N LEU A 189 -12.19 -31.17 7.37
CA LEU A 189 -13.58 -30.96 7.79
C LEU A 189 -13.86 -29.47 7.95
N VAL A 190 -14.94 -28.98 7.35
CA VAL A 190 -15.42 -27.59 7.46
C VAL A 190 -16.82 -27.57 8.04
#